data_AF-A0A1H8CUF3-F1
#
_entry.id   AF-A0A1H8CUF3-F1
#
_cell.length_a   1.000
_cell.length_b   1.000
_cell.length_c   1.000
_cell.angle_alpha   90.00
_cell.angle_beta   90.00
_cell.angle_gamma   90.00
#
_symmetry.space_group_name_H-M   'P 1'
#
loop_
_entity.id
_entity.type
_entity.pdbx_description
1 polymer ?
#
loop_
_entity_poly.entity_id
_entity_poly.type
_entity_poly.pdbx_seq_one_letter_code
_entity_poly.pdbx_strand_id
1 'polypeptide(L)'
;MIKKIATGLLAVAATTALALSLPTAASATTSDFPDDYSEFWGPVFSKYHLAKAQGRIDVEWDDDESNTARVTGRLHDLDDRDYDEGGKCAYVKFEASDFEHDWSTVYTKKYCGSPGYQKFFFQEHDVFALRAKVCQVNPSGGFPRKCGPWDYLYTAESE
;
A
#
# COMPACT_ATOMS: atom_id res chain seq x y z
N MET A 1 34.60 -62.99 -43.27
CA MET A 1 34.42 -62.00 -44.35
C MET A 1 32.95 -61.62 -44.44
N ILE A 2 32.66 -60.31 -44.49
CA ILE A 2 31.45 -59.66 -45.06
C ILE A 2 30.12 -59.88 -44.28
N LYS A 3 29.24 -58.90 -44.00
CA LYS A 3 29.21 -57.42 -44.00
C LYS A 3 27.76 -57.01 -43.63
N LYS A 4 27.59 -55.79 -43.10
CA LYS A 4 26.37 -54.90 -43.12
C LYS A 4 25.37 -55.09 -41.96
N ILE A 5 25.19 -54.13 -41.04
CA ILE A 5 24.71 -52.71 -41.09
C ILE A 5 23.19 -52.60 -41.23
N ALA A 6 22.63 -51.68 -40.43
CA ALA A 6 21.33 -51.01 -40.50
C ALA A 6 20.19 -51.74 -39.74
N THR A 7 19.27 -51.10 -39.01
CA THR A 7 18.87 -49.69 -38.92
C THR A 7 18.13 -49.51 -37.59
N GLY A 8 18.40 -48.43 -36.87
CA GLY A 8 17.66 -48.06 -35.66
C GLY A 8 16.28 -47.47 -35.98
N LEU A 9 15.30 -47.80 -35.15
CA LEU A 9 13.99 -47.16 -35.06
C LEU A 9 13.89 -46.50 -33.69
N LEU A 10 13.98 -45.18 -33.65
CA LEU A 10 13.65 -44.36 -32.50
C LEU A 10 12.13 -44.18 -32.47
N ALA A 11 11.46 -44.84 -31.53
CA ALA A 11 10.08 -44.54 -31.18
C ALA A 11 10.11 -43.47 -30.07
N VAL A 12 9.82 -42.23 -30.42
CA VAL A 12 9.60 -41.15 -29.44
C VAL A 12 8.14 -41.23 -29.00
N ALA A 13 7.91 -41.62 -27.75
CA ALA A 13 6.60 -41.60 -27.13
C ALA A 13 6.16 -40.15 -26.90
N ALA A 14 5.01 -39.77 -27.45
CA ALA A 14 4.36 -38.50 -27.19
C ALA A 14 3.74 -38.51 -25.79
N THR A 15 4.34 -37.80 -24.85
CA THR A 15 3.73 -37.51 -23.55
C THR A 15 2.74 -36.35 -23.69
N THR A 16 1.46 -36.65 -23.67
CA THR A 16 0.38 -35.66 -23.56
C THR A 16 0.40 -35.05 -22.16
N ALA A 17 0.81 -33.80 -22.04
CA ALA A 17 0.66 -33.03 -20.81
C ALA A 17 -0.81 -32.60 -20.65
N LEU A 18 -1.50 -33.16 -19.66
CA LEU A 18 -2.80 -32.65 -19.21
C LEU A 18 -2.55 -31.36 -18.41
N ALA A 19 -2.78 -30.22 -19.04
CA ALA A 19 -2.82 -28.93 -18.34
C ALA A 19 -4.14 -28.84 -17.55
N LEU A 20 -4.08 -29.14 -16.25
CA LEU A 20 -5.14 -28.82 -15.30
C LEU A 20 -5.15 -27.30 -15.10
N SER A 21 -5.94 -26.60 -15.89
CA SER A 21 -6.24 -25.18 -15.66
C SER A 21 -7.13 -25.06 -14.42
N LEU A 22 -6.54 -24.68 -13.28
CA LEU A 22 -7.30 -24.21 -12.12
C LEU A 22 -7.86 -22.82 -12.46
N PRO A 23 -9.18 -22.58 -12.36
CA PRO A 23 -9.68 -21.23 -12.36
C PRO A 23 -9.22 -20.56 -11.06
N THR A 24 -8.27 -19.63 -11.17
CA THR A 24 -8.05 -18.67 -10.10
C THR A 24 -9.33 -17.85 -9.96
N ALA A 25 -10.05 -18.05 -8.85
CA ALA A 25 -11.15 -17.20 -8.48
C ALA A 25 -10.56 -15.85 -8.07
N ALA A 26 -10.47 -14.93 -9.02
CA ALA A 26 -10.24 -13.53 -8.72
C ALA A 26 -11.47 -13.02 -7.95
N SER A 27 -11.34 -12.89 -6.63
CA SER A 27 -12.28 -12.10 -5.84
C SER A 27 -12.08 -10.64 -6.22
N ALA A 28 -12.86 -10.18 -7.21
CA ALA A 28 -13.08 -8.76 -7.41
C ALA A 28 -13.89 -8.25 -6.22
N THR A 29 -13.21 -7.65 -5.24
CA THR A 29 -13.89 -6.79 -4.25
C THR A 29 -14.53 -5.65 -5.02
N THR A 30 -15.85 -5.65 -5.09
CA THR A 30 -16.66 -4.54 -5.58
C THR A 30 -16.34 -3.30 -4.78
N SER A 31 -15.73 -2.31 -5.44
CA SER A 31 -15.55 -0.96 -4.91
C SER A 31 -16.91 -0.25 -4.94
N ASP A 32 -17.61 -0.23 -3.80
CA ASP A 32 -18.87 0.51 -3.59
C ASP A 32 -18.66 2.04 -3.48
N PHE A 33 -17.99 2.65 -4.43
CA PHE A 33 -17.92 4.12 -4.52
C PHE A 33 -17.89 4.54 -5.98
N PRO A 34 -18.77 5.47 -6.39
CA PRO A 34 -18.89 5.90 -7.79
C PRO A 34 -17.62 6.59 -8.29
N ASP A 35 -17.24 6.29 -9.53
CA ASP A 35 -16.18 6.93 -10.35
C ASP A 35 -16.51 8.43 -10.52
N ASP A 36 -15.57 9.37 -10.38
CA ASP A 36 -14.51 9.74 -11.33
C ASP A 36 -13.38 10.47 -10.56
N TYR A 37 -12.10 10.18 -10.82
CA TYR A 37 -10.87 10.80 -10.26
C TYR A 37 -10.40 10.49 -8.82
N SER A 38 -11.06 9.64 -8.02
CA SER A 38 -10.48 9.28 -6.71
C SER A 38 -9.35 8.26 -6.85
N GLU A 39 -8.09 8.65 -6.65
CA GLU A 39 -6.96 7.74 -6.66
C GLU A 39 -6.89 6.94 -5.35
N PHE A 40 -6.80 5.62 -5.46
CA PHE A 40 -6.54 4.77 -4.30
C PHE A 40 -5.06 4.81 -3.96
N TRP A 41 -4.73 4.93 -2.67
CA TRP A 41 -3.34 4.93 -2.23
C TRP A 41 -3.03 3.82 -1.23
N GLY A 42 -1.76 3.42 -1.22
CA GLY A 42 -1.25 2.31 -0.42
C GLY A 42 -1.56 0.94 -1.04
N PRO A 43 -1.27 -0.16 -0.32
CA PRO A 43 -0.91 -0.20 1.08
C PRO A 43 0.51 0.28 1.41
N VAL A 44 0.62 1.19 2.38
CA VAL A 44 1.88 1.63 2.98
C VAL A 44 2.13 0.84 4.26
N PHE A 45 3.30 0.24 4.39
CA PHE A 45 3.64 -0.65 5.51
C PHE A 45 4.72 -0.08 6.44
N SER A 46 4.70 -0.54 7.69
CA SER A 46 5.87 -0.43 8.57
C SER A 46 7.00 -1.39 8.13
N LYS A 47 8.21 -1.20 8.66
CA LYS A 47 9.43 -1.96 8.28
C LYS A 47 9.25 -3.49 8.31
N TYR A 48 8.41 -4.00 9.21
CA TYR A 48 8.16 -5.43 9.39
C TYR A 48 6.71 -5.83 9.08
N HIS A 49 5.94 -4.96 8.40
CA HIS A 49 4.55 -5.21 8.03
C HIS A 49 3.59 -5.45 9.21
N LEU A 50 3.97 -5.04 10.42
CA LEU A 50 3.14 -5.11 11.63
C LEU A 50 2.21 -3.89 11.79
N ALA A 51 2.21 -2.98 10.83
CA ALA A 51 1.26 -1.89 10.71
C ALA A 51 1.10 -1.54 9.24
N LYS A 52 -0.11 -1.13 8.84
CA LYS A 52 -0.46 -0.83 7.45
C LYS A 52 -1.43 0.35 7.37
N ALA A 53 -1.28 1.22 6.39
CA ALA A 53 -2.28 2.22 6.04
C ALA A 53 -2.61 2.19 4.56
N GLN A 54 -3.87 2.42 4.20
CA GLN A 54 -4.35 2.51 2.82
C GLN A 54 -5.64 3.33 2.77
N GLY A 55 -5.97 3.88 1.61
CA GLY A 55 -7.10 4.80 1.53
C GLY A 55 -7.38 5.34 0.12
N ARG A 56 -8.02 6.51 0.09
CA ARG A 56 -8.26 7.29 -1.11
C ARG A 56 -7.76 8.71 -0.92
N ILE A 57 -7.33 9.30 -2.02
CA ILE A 57 -7.04 10.72 -2.14
C ILE A 57 -7.90 11.28 -3.25
N ASP A 58 -8.37 12.49 -3.02
CA ASP A 58 -9.16 13.30 -3.93
C ASP A 58 -8.52 14.69 -3.94
N VAL A 59 -8.13 15.19 -5.12
CA VAL A 59 -7.49 16.49 -5.26
C VAL A 59 -8.37 17.34 -6.17
N GLU A 60 -8.81 18.48 -5.66
CA GLU A 60 -9.56 19.46 -6.42
C GLU A 60 -8.70 20.70 -6.63
N TRP A 61 -8.58 21.14 -7.89
CA TRP A 61 -7.96 22.42 -8.25
C TRP A 61 -9.01 23.50 -8.41
N ASP A 62 -8.68 24.70 -7.93
CA ASP A 62 -9.46 25.91 -8.16
C ASP A 62 -8.91 26.67 -9.38
N ASP A 63 -9.71 27.59 -9.94
CA ASP A 63 -9.34 28.41 -11.11
C ASP A 63 -8.12 29.33 -10.87
N ASP A 64 -7.69 29.49 -9.61
CA ASP A 64 -6.62 30.37 -9.14
C ASP A 64 -5.29 29.63 -8.86
N GLU A 65 -5.07 28.45 -9.46
CA GLU A 65 -3.86 27.60 -9.30
C GLU A 65 -3.64 27.09 -7.85
N SER A 66 -4.64 27.18 -6.97
CA SER A 66 -4.65 26.51 -5.67
C SER A 66 -5.31 25.13 -5.78
N ASN A 67 -5.00 24.24 -4.83
CA ASN A 67 -5.68 22.95 -4.74
C ASN A 67 -5.99 22.54 -3.30
N THR A 68 -6.90 21.58 -3.17
CA THR A 68 -7.26 20.97 -1.89
C THR A 68 -7.18 19.45 -2.02
N ALA A 69 -6.29 18.83 -1.25
CA ALA A 69 -6.18 17.38 -1.15
C ALA A 69 -7.01 16.86 0.03
N ARG A 70 -7.98 15.98 -0.24
CA ARG A 70 -8.79 15.27 0.76
C ARG A 70 -8.35 13.83 0.85
N VAL A 71 -7.92 13.41 2.05
CA VAL A 71 -7.38 12.08 2.29
C VAL A 71 -8.26 11.32 3.25
N THR A 72 -8.77 10.17 2.81
CA THR A 72 -9.44 9.20 3.67
C THR A 72 -8.60 7.94 3.78
N GLY A 73 -8.64 7.26 4.93
CA GLY A 73 -7.90 6.01 5.06
C GLY A 73 -8.26 5.17 6.26
N ARG A 74 -7.64 3.99 6.29
CA ARG A 74 -7.70 3.03 7.40
C ARG A 74 -6.29 2.74 7.87
N LEU A 75 -6.05 2.90 9.17
CA LEU A 75 -4.82 2.50 9.83
C LEU A 75 -5.05 1.16 10.53
N HIS A 76 -4.31 0.14 10.12
CA HIS A 76 -4.38 -1.20 10.66
C HIS A 76 -3.22 -1.45 11.62
N ASP A 77 -3.55 -1.97 12.79
CA ASP A 77 -2.61 -2.57 13.73
C ASP A 77 -2.58 -4.08 13.46
N LEU A 78 -1.42 -4.55 13.03
CA LEU A 78 -1.20 -5.95 12.63
C LEU A 78 -0.23 -6.65 13.59
N ASP A 79 0.14 -6.00 14.70
CA ASP A 79 0.99 -6.59 15.74
C ASP A 79 0.09 -7.33 16.74
N ASP A 80 -0.04 -8.64 16.59
CA ASP A 80 -0.90 -9.51 17.41
C ASP A 80 -0.30 -9.88 18.77
N ARG A 81 0.93 -9.45 19.04
CA ARG A 81 1.62 -9.65 20.32
C ARG A 81 1.04 -8.74 21.38
N ASP A 82 0.96 -9.24 22.61
CA ASP A 82 0.58 -8.41 23.75
C ASP A 82 1.67 -7.37 24.09
N TYR A 83 1.30 -6.32 24.81
CA TYR A 83 2.26 -5.25 25.15
C TYR A 83 3.38 -5.72 26.08
N ASP A 84 3.12 -6.71 26.91
CA ASP A 84 4.13 -7.35 27.76
C ASP A 84 5.14 -8.18 26.94
N GLU A 85 4.76 -8.60 25.73
CA GLU A 85 5.61 -9.29 24.75
C GLU A 85 6.27 -8.31 23.75
N GLY A 86 6.10 -7.00 23.99
CA GLY A 86 6.64 -5.95 23.15
C GLY A 86 5.80 -5.65 21.90
N GLY A 87 4.52 -5.97 21.94
CA GLY A 87 3.51 -5.47 21.00
C GLY A 87 3.53 -3.94 20.91
N LYS A 88 3.28 -3.41 19.73
CA LYS A 88 3.28 -1.97 19.45
C LYS A 88 2.02 -1.57 18.71
N CYS A 89 1.70 -0.30 18.80
CA CYS A 89 0.58 0.29 18.06
C CYS A 89 1.01 0.69 16.65
N ALA A 90 0.05 0.70 15.73
CA ALA A 90 0.21 1.32 14.43
C ALA A 90 0.30 2.85 14.53
N TYR A 91 1.12 3.45 13.67
CA TYR A 91 1.26 4.89 13.56
C TYR A 91 1.40 5.28 12.09
N VAL A 92 0.63 6.27 11.62
CA VAL A 92 0.80 6.86 10.29
C VAL A 92 1.11 8.34 10.42
N LYS A 93 1.99 8.81 9.54
CA LYS A 93 2.38 10.20 9.35
C LYS A 93 2.20 10.58 7.89
N PHE A 94 1.62 11.75 7.66
CA PHE A 94 1.55 12.38 6.35
C PHE A 94 2.36 13.67 6.37
N GLU A 95 3.06 13.90 5.28
CA GLU A 95 3.68 15.19 5.00
C GLU A 95 3.20 15.68 3.64
N ALA A 96 2.96 16.99 3.56
CA ALA A 96 2.70 17.68 2.31
C ALA A 96 3.86 18.66 2.05
N SER A 97 4.17 18.89 0.79
CA SER A 97 4.95 20.06 0.37
C SER A 97 4.05 21.07 -0.31
N ASP A 98 4.31 22.34 -0.05
CA ASP A 98 3.76 23.45 -0.83
C ASP A 98 4.54 23.65 -2.15
N PHE A 99 4.13 24.64 -2.94
CA PHE A 99 4.80 25.01 -4.20
C PHE A 99 6.21 25.60 -4.00
N GLU A 100 6.59 25.96 -2.78
CA GLU A 100 7.97 26.31 -2.40
C GLU A 100 8.83 25.08 -2.09
N HIS A 101 8.24 23.88 -2.15
CA HIS A 101 8.84 22.56 -1.92
C HIS A 101 9.19 22.27 -0.45
N ASP A 102 8.61 23.04 0.49
CA ASP A 102 8.85 22.87 1.91
C ASP A 102 7.93 21.81 2.52
N TRP A 103 8.54 20.76 3.10
CA TRP A 103 7.79 19.64 3.66
C TRP A 103 7.34 19.90 5.09
N SER A 104 6.03 19.84 5.31
CA SER A 104 5.40 19.99 6.62
C SER A 104 4.61 18.74 7.02
N THR A 105 4.57 18.43 8.32
CA THR A 105 3.73 17.35 8.84
C THR A 105 2.30 17.84 8.96
N VAL A 106 1.41 17.30 8.13
CA VAL A 106 0.01 17.74 8.05
C VAL A 106 -0.93 16.85 8.83
N TYR A 107 -0.60 15.56 8.97
CA TYR A 107 -1.45 14.63 9.69
C TYR A 107 -0.67 13.50 10.37
N THR A 108 -1.13 13.10 11.56
CA THR A 108 -0.65 11.88 12.22
C THR A 108 -1.80 11.16 12.91
N LYS A 109 -1.70 9.82 12.98
CA LYS A 109 -2.65 9.00 13.74
C LYS A 109 -1.95 7.81 14.38
N LYS A 110 -2.26 7.55 15.65
CA LYS A 110 -1.91 6.32 16.38
C LYS A 110 -3.16 5.44 16.50
N TYR A 111 -2.99 4.14 16.37
CA TYR A 111 -4.03 3.16 16.65
C TYR A 111 -3.45 1.92 17.34
N CYS A 112 -4.05 1.54 18.46
CA CYS A 112 -3.67 0.42 19.32
C CYS A 112 -4.90 -0.48 19.43
N GLY A 113 -4.94 -1.60 18.72
CA GLY A 113 -6.17 -2.40 18.65
C GLY A 113 -6.09 -3.61 17.75
N SER A 114 -4.93 -4.26 17.70
CA SER A 114 -4.76 -5.50 16.95
C SER A 114 -5.66 -6.63 17.50
N PRO A 115 -6.31 -7.42 16.63
CA PRO A 115 -6.50 -7.18 15.20
C PRO A 115 -7.60 -6.13 14.98
N GLY A 116 -7.34 -5.12 14.14
CA GLY A 116 -8.35 -4.09 13.87
C GLY A 116 -7.90 -2.97 12.97
N TYR A 117 -8.76 -1.98 12.80
CA TYR A 117 -8.43 -0.74 12.10
C TYR A 117 -9.15 0.48 12.67
N GLN A 118 -8.53 1.63 12.49
CA GLN A 118 -9.11 2.94 12.77
C GLN A 118 -9.22 3.73 11.47
N LYS A 119 -10.42 4.24 11.18
CA LYS A 119 -10.62 5.19 10.07
C LYS A 119 -10.04 6.56 10.43
N PHE A 120 -9.55 7.25 9.42
CA PHE A 120 -9.15 8.65 9.53
C PHE A 120 -9.50 9.43 8.26
N PHE A 121 -9.58 10.74 8.43
CA PHE A 121 -9.82 11.73 7.38
C PHE A 121 -9.05 13.00 7.73
N PHE A 122 -8.48 13.66 6.73
CA PHE A 122 -7.99 15.03 6.81
C PHE A 122 -8.02 15.69 5.43
N GLN A 123 -7.85 17.00 5.41
CA GLN A 123 -7.70 17.81 4.21
C GLN A 123 -6.50 18.75 4.37
N GLU A 124 -5.84 19.07 3.26
CA GLU A 124 -4.74 20.04 3.20
C GLU A 124 -4.90 20.90 1.95
N HIS A 125 -4.47 22.16 2.03
CA HIS A 125 -4.56 23.14 0.93
C HIS A 125 -3.17 23.41 0.36
N ASP A 126 -3.12 23.92 -0.88
CA ASP A 126 -1.90 24.34 -1.57
C ASP A 126 -0.83 23.25 -1.62
N VAL A 127 -1.25 22.03 -1.98
CA VAL A 127 -0.43 20.83 -1.96
C VAL A 127 0.26 20.64 -3.30
N PHE A 128 1.57 20.78 -3.34
CA PHE A 128 2.38 20.36 -4.47
C PHE A 128 2.63 18.85 -4.47
N ALA A 129 2.94 18.26 -3.31
CA ALA A 129 3.11 16.82 -3.20
C ALA A 129 2.66 16.32 -1.83
N LEU A 130 2.17 15.09 -1.78
CA LEU A 130 1.74 14.44 -0.54
C LEU A 130 2.41 13.08 -0.40
N ARG A 131 2.91 12.75 0.79
CA ARG A 131 3.48 11.44 1.09
C ARG A 131 3.05 10.90 2.46
N ALA A 132 3.01 9.58 2.56
CA ALA A 132 2.69 8.87 3.79
C ALA A 132 3.84 7.97 4.25
N LYS A 133 3.95 7.79 5.57
CA LYS A 133 4.87 6.84 6.20
C LYS A 133 4.17 6.14 7.34
N VAL A 134 4.29 4.83 7.37
CA VAL A 134 3.75 3.98 8.43
C VAL A 134 4.88 3.46 9.32
N CYS A 135 4.66 3.54 10.62
CA CYS A 135 5.57 3.15 11.68
C CYS A 135 4.82 2.33 12.73
N GLN A 136 5.56 1.84 13.72
CA GLN A 136 5.02 1.37 14.98
C GLN A 136 5.41 2.32 16.11
N VAL A 137 4.60 2.43 17.15
CA VAL A 137 4.87 3.27 18.33
C VAL A 137 4.50 2.51 19.60
N ASN A 138 5.16 2.83 20.72
CA ASN A 138 4.79 2.19 21.98
C ASN A 138 3.34 2.57 22.38
N PRO A 139 2.66 1.73 23.18
CA PRO A 139 1.29 1.99 23.62
C PRO A 139 1.14 3.33 24.34
N SER A 140 2.10 3.65 25.20
CA SER A 140 2.20 4.93 25.91
C SER A 140 2.58 6.13 25.03
N GLY A 141 2.90 5.90 23.74
CA GLY A 141 3.33 6.94 22.80
C GLY A 141 4.85 7.03 22.66
N GLY A 142 5.37 8.25 22.49
CA GLY A 142 6.77 8.52 22.22
C GLY A 142 7.13 8.52 20.74
N PHE A 143 8.43 8.48 20.44
CA PHE A 143 8.92 8.61 19.06
C PHE A 143 8.59 7.35 18.22
N PRO A 144 7.95 7.50 17.04
CA PRO A 144 7.66 6.37 16.14
C PRO A 144 8.93 5.62 15.72
N ARG A 145 8.88 4.30 15.71
CA ARG A 145 9.98 3.40 15.34
C ARG A 145 9.52 2.42 14.28
N LYS A 146 10.46 1.64 13.72
CA LYS A 146 10.18 0.59 12.73
C LYS A 146 9.39 1.12 11.52
N CYS A 147 9.71 2.34 11.10
CA CYS A 147 9.05 2.97 9.96
C CYS A 147 9.44 2.29 8.65
N GLY A 148 8.46 2.14 7.76
CA GLY A 148 8.71 1.83 6.35
C GLY A 148 9.28 3.04 5.60
N PRO A 149 9.44 2.93 4.27
CA PRO A 149 9.79 4.06 3.42
C PRO A 149 8.67 5.12 3.41
N TRP A 150 8.98 6.29 2.86
CA TRP A 150 7.95 7.23 2.44
C TRP A 150 7.32 6.70 1.14
N ASP A 151 6.00 6.85 1.03
CA ASP A 151 5.23 6.52 -0.16
C ASP A 151 4.55 7.80 -0.66
N TYR A 152 4.76 8.14 -1.92
CA TYR A 152 4.21 9.36 -2.52
C TYR A 152 2.80 9.05 -3.01
N LEU A 153 1.84 9.84 -2.53
CA LEU A 153 0.42 9.65 -2.81
C LEU A 153 -0.07 10.54 -3.95
N TYR A 154 0.57 11.70 -4.12
CA TYR A 154 0.20 12.71 -5.11
C TYR A 154 1.39 13.64 -5.36
N THR A 155 1.53 14.15 -6.58
CA THR A 155 2.44 15.24 -6.96
C THR A 155 1.80 16.03 -8.09
N ALA A 156 1.80 17.36 -8.05
CA ALA A 156 1.15 18.20 -9.07
C ALA A 156 1.71 18.00 -10.50
N GLU A 157 2.94 17.51 -10.64
CA GLU A 157 3.53 17.14 -11.94
C GLU A 157 2.91 15.88 -12.58
N SER A 158 2.13 15.09 -11.83
CA SER A 158 1.53 13.84 -12.32
C SER A 158 0.11 13.97 -12.87
N GLU A 159 -0.42 15.20 -12.97
CA GLU A 159 -1.69 15.50 -13.65
C GLU A 159 -1.52 15.95 -15.10
#